data_AF-A0A034WUC2-F1
#
_entry.id   AF-A0A034WUC2-F1
#
_cell.length_a   1.000
_cell.length_b   1.000
_cell.length_c   1.000
_cell.angle_alpha   90.00
_cell.angle_beta   90.00
_cell.angle_gamma   90.00
#
_symmetry.space_group_name_H-M   'P 1'
#
loop_
_entity.id
_entity.type
_entity.pdbx_description
1 polymer ?
#
loop_
_entity_poly.entity_id
_entity_poly.type
_entity_poly.pdbx_seq_one_letter_code
_entity_poly.pdbx_strand_id
1 'polypeptide(L)'
;IAWDTTTQTTIATTDGTFTIPGPTQHTSDCDPLCCNVKDGSTSILEGNCQKFVVCVGGKESIFTCSNNLLFNSVTGECDYPGNVNCPWPQDPPSGPSAGPSGTHCETGGRCVGQQDGTSFAIETCSTDYIVCQCECEVRRSCPSLLMFNYNLGVCDWPTSFGC
;
A
#
# COMPACT_ATOMS: atom_id res chain seq x y z
N ILE A 1 -1.63 -54.60 7.69
CA ILE A 1 -2.51 -55.60 8.33
C ILE A 1 -3.77 -54.85 8.74
N ALA A 2 -4.88 -55.15 8.07
CA ALA A 2 -6.19 -54.59 8.33
C ALA A 2 -6.86 -55.31 9.51
N TRP A 3 -7.75 -54.61 10.21
CA TRP A 3 -9.05 -55.15 10.61
C TRP A 3 -10.06 -54.02 10.85
N ASP A 4 -11.28 -54.37 10.50
CA ASP A 4 -12.50 -53.63 10.19
C ASP A 4 -13.45 -53.67 11.40
N THR A 5 -14.29 -52.65 11.63
CA THR A 5 -15.68 -52.92 12.07
C THR A 5 -16.62 -51.74 11.80
N THR A 6 -17.61 -52.02 10.96
CA THR A 6 -18.78 -51.21 10.58
C THR A 6 -19.81 -51.11 11.72
N THR A 7 -20.44 -49.95 11.92
CA THR A 7 -21.80 -49.86 12.49
C THR A 7 -22.69 -49.01 11.59
N GLN A 8 -23.65 -49.69 10.98
CA GLN A 8 -24.68 -49.15 10.10
C GLN A 8 -25.91 -48.90 10.99
N THR A 9 -26.34 -47.65 11.12
CA THR A 9 -27.60 -47.29 11.81
C THR A 9 -28.63 -46.90 10.77
N THR A 10 -29.66 -47.72 10.65
CA THR A 10 -30.81 -47.54 9.76
C THR A 10 -32.01 -47.18 10.62
N ILE A 11 -32.53 -45.95 10.59
CA ILE A 11 -33.91 -45.68 11.07
C ILE A 11 -34.59 -44.55 10.26
N ALA A 12 -35.71 -44.96 9.65
CA ALA A 12 -36.97 -44.26 9.33
C ALA A 12 -37.00 -43.05 8.38
N THR A 13 -37.44 -43.34 7.15
CA THR A 13 -38.30 -42.48 6.32
C THR A 13 -39.55 -42.04 7.09
N THR A 14 -39.74 -40.73 7.22
CA THR A 14 -41.07 -40.12 7.38
C THR A 14 -41.23 -39.04 6.32
N ASP A 15 -42.41 -39.07 5.72
CA ASP A 15 -42.85 -38.35 4.54
C ASP A 15 -42.80 -36.82 4.75
N GLY A 16 -41.99 -36.15 3.94
CA GLY A 16 -41.73 -34.72 4.00
C GLY A 16 -40.74 -34.40 2.92
N THR A 17 -41.21 -33.75 1.86
CA THR A 17 -40.46 -33.36 0.67
C THR A 17 -39.14 -32.67 1.03
N PHE A 18 -38.05 -33.45 1.04
CA PHE A 18 -36.70 -32.94 0.99
C PHE A 18 -36.49 -32.31 -0.40
N THR A 19 -36.74 -31.01 -0.52
CA THR A 19 -36.03 -30.24 -1.54
C THR A 19 -34.56 -30.32 -1.16
N ILE A 20 -33.82 -31.16 -1.88
CA ILE A 20 -32.36 -31.08 -1.92
C ILE A 20 -32.05 -29.60 -2.20
N PRO A 21 -31.33 -28.86 -1.32
CA PRO A 21 -30.77 -27.60 -1.76
C PRO A 21 -29.92 -27.96 -2.96
N GLY A 22 -30.35 -27.51 -4.14
CA GLY A 22 -29.61 -27.71 -5.37
C GLY A 22 -28.14 -27.33 -5.14
N PRO A 23 -27.21 -27.82 -5.96
CA PRO A 23 -25.82 -27.41 -5.84
C PRO A 23 -25.84 -25.88 -5.73
N THR A 24 -25.35 -25.34 -4.60
CA THR A 24 -25.24 -23.91 -4.40
C THR A 24 -24.46 -23.43 -5.61
N GLN A 25 -25.16 -22.80 -6.56
CA GLN A 25 -24.53 -22.25 -7.73
C GLN A 25 -23.62 -21.15 -7.21
N HIS A 26 -22.34 -21.49 -7.05
CA HIS A 26 -21.32 -20.56 -7.48
C HIS A 26 -21.64 -20.29 -8.94
N THR A 27 -22.33 -19.18 -9.18
CA THR A 27 -22.54 -18.63 -10.51
C THR A 27 -21.17 -18.42 -11.11
N SER A 28 -20.73 -19.35 -11.94
CA SER A 28 -19.42 -19.41 -12.58
C SER A 28 -19.16 -18.25 -13.57
N ASP A 29 -20.03 -17.25 -13.61
CA ASP A 29 -19.97 -16.12 -14.54
C ASP A 29 -19.31 -14.87 -13.94
N CYS A 30 -19.32 -14.68 -12.62
CA CYS A 30 -18.77 -13.49 -11.97
C CYS A 30 -17.80 -13.84 -10.84
N ASP A 31 -16.83 -12.97 -10.61
CA ASP A 31 -15.92 -13.10 -9.47
C ASP A 31 -16.54 -12.40 -8.23
N PRO A 32 -16.21 -12.83 -6.99
CA PRO A 32 -16.91 -12.39 -5.79
C PRO A 32 -16.91 -10.88 -5.57
N LEU A 33 -15.82 -10.19 -5.94
CA LEU A 33 -15.68 -8.74 -5.75
C LEU A 33 -16.41 -7.93 -6.84
N CYS A 34 -16.70 -8.55 -7.97
CA CYS A 34 -17.27 -7.89 -9.15
C CYS A 34 -18.67 -8.41 -9.51
N CYS A 35 -19.23 -9.31 -8.72
CA CYS A 35 -20.57 -9.83 -9.00
C CYS A 35 -21.65 -8.78 -8.74
N ASN A 36 -22.45 -8.48 -9.77
CA ASN A 36 -23.43 -7.39 -9.77
C ASN A 36 -22.81 -5.99 -9.55
N VAL A 37 -21.51 -5.84 -9.81
CA VAL A 37 -20.82 -4.55 -9.78
C VAL A 37 -20.78 -3.98 -11.20
N LYS A 38 -20.98 -2.66 -11.32
CA LYS A 38 -20.93 -1.97 -12.61
C LYS A 38 -19.51 -2.02 -13.20
N ASP A 39 -19.41 -2.24 -14.51
CA ASP A 39 -18.13 -2.16 -15.22
C ASP A 39 -17.43 -0.81 -15.01
N GLY A 40 -16.13 -0.87 -14.78
CA GLY A 40 -15.29 0.28 -14.46
C GLY A 40 -15.34 0.71 -12.99
N SER A 41 -16.13 0.06 -12.13
CA SER A 41 -16.08 0.35 -10.69
C SER A 41 -14.72 -0.05 -10.12
N THR A 42 -14.22 0.77 -9.20
CA THR A 42 -12.93 0.58 -8.55
C THR A 42 -13.06 0.50 -7.04
N SER A 43 -12.26 -0.35 -6.39
CA SER A 43 -12.26 -0.53 -4.94
C SER A 43 -10.87 -0.89 -4.42
N ILE A 44 -10.59 -0.50 -3.18
CA ILE A 44 -9.34 -0.90 -2.49
C ILE A 44 -9.38 -2.41 -2.23
N LEU A 45 -8.27 -3.11 -2.46
CA LEU A 45 -8.15 -4.52 -2.11
C LEU A 45 -8.04 -4.68 -0.58
N GLU A 46 -8.83 -5.59 -0.02
CA GLU A 46 -8.82 -5.85 1.42
C GLU A 46 -7.42 -6.22 1.91
N GLY A 47 -6.97 -5.55 2.98
CA GLY A 47 -5.66 -5.79 3.60
C GLY A 47 -4.48 -5.10 2.91
N ASN A 48 -4.68 -4.44 1.76
CA ASN A 48 -3.58 -3.77 1.06
C ASN A 48 -4.07 -2.55 0.26
N CYS A 49 -3.83 -1.35 0.80
CA CYS A 49 -4.25 -0.10 0.15
C CYS A 49 -3.44 0.29 -1.08
N GLN A 50 -2.28 -0.34 -1.32
CA GLN A 50 -1.54 -0.16 -2.56
C GLN A 50 -2.21 -0.87 -3.73
N LYS A 51 -3.03 -1.89 -3.47
CA LYS A 51 -3.74 -2.66 -4.50
C LYS A 51 -5.19 -2.23 -4.60
N PHE A 52 -5.68 -2.24 -5.84
CA PHE A 52 -7.08 -1.94 -6.12
C PHE A 52 -7.62 -2.86 -7.19
N VAL A 53 -8.94 -3.06 -7.17
CA VAL A 53 -9.67 -3.89 -8.10
C VAL A 53 -10.41 -2.99 -9.08
N VAL A 54 -10.42 -3.38 -10.35
CA VAL A 54 -11.30 -2.83 -11.38
C VAL A 54 -12.18 -3.96 -11.90
N CYS A 55 -13.50 -3.73 -11.92
CA CYS A 55 -14.46 -4.71 -12.41
C CYS A 55 -14.74 -4.53 -13.91
N VAL A 56 -14.63 -5.60 -14.69
CA VAL A 56 -14.98 -5.62 -16.12
C VAL A 56 -15.64 -6.96 -16.47
N GLY A 57 -16.86 -6.93 -16.98
CA GLY A 57 -17.63 -8.13 -17.36
C GLY A 57 -17.91 -9.04 -16.17
N GLY A 58 -18.05 -8.48 -14.96
CA GLY A 58 -18.18 -9.26 -13.72
C GLY A 58 -16.88 -9.95 -13.27
N LYS A 59 -15.73 -9.63 -13.90
CA LYS A 59 -14.40 -10.13 -13.53
C LYS A 59 -13.55 -9.09 -12.83
N GLU A 60 -12.76 -9.52 -11.87
CA GLU A 60 -11.86 -8.66 -11.10
C GLU A 60 -10.46 -8.58 -11.73
N SER A 61 -10.00 -7.36 -12.00
CA SER A 61 -8.63 -7.09 -12.39
C SER A 61 -7.92 -6.36 -11.26
N ILE A 62 -6.87 -6.97 -10.70
CA ILE A 62 -6.10 -6.40 -9.59
C ILE A 62 -4.95 -5.58 -10.16
N PHE A 63 -4.89 -4.32 -9.75
CA PHE A 63 -3.80 -3.40 -10.07
C PHE A 63 -3.05 -3.03 -8.79
N THR A 64 -1.79 -2.68 -8.96
CA THR A 64 -0.93 -2.21 -7.87
C THR A 64 -0.50 -0.79 -8.20
N CYS A 65 -0.77 0.15 -7.30
CA CYS A 65 -0.27 1.50 -7.38
C CYS A 65 1.26 1.47 -7.38
N SER A 66 1.84 2.17 -8.36
CA SER A 66 3.29 2.30 -8.47
C SER A 66 3.85 3.13 -7.33
N ASN A 67 5.17 3.06 -7.13
CA ASN A 67 5.90 4.01 -6.27
C ASN A 67 5.44 4.01 -4.80
N ASN A 68 4.84 2.92 -4.36
CA ASN A 68 4.21 2.80 -3.05
C ASN A 68 3.12 3.85 -2.74
N LEU A 69 2.51 4.40 -3.79
CA LEU A 69 1.26 5.15 -3.66
C LEU A 69 0.13 4.23 -3.20
N LEU A 70 -0.89 4.78 -2.58
CA LEU A 70 -2.07 4.06 -2.14
C LEU A 70 -3.26 4.46 -3.02
N PHE A 71 -4.16 3.52 -3.29
CA PHE A 71 -5.35 3.81 -4.06
C PHE A 71 -6.32 4.66 -3.25
N ASN A 72 -6.61 5.85 -3.74
CA ASN A 72 -7.60 6.75 -3.18
C ASN A 72 -8.96 6.46 -3.83
N SER A 73 -9.84 5.76 -3.11
CA SER A 73 -11.18 5.42 -3.62
C SER A 73 -12.10 6.62 -3.80
N VAL A 74 -11.76 7.79 -3.24
CA VAL A 74 -12.52 9.03 -3.40
C VAL A 74 -12.22 9.69 -4.75
N THR A 75 -10.95 9.73 -5.15
CA THR A 75 -10.53 10.32 -6.43
C THR A 75 -10.50 9.30 -7.57
N GLY A 76 -10.35 8.01 -7.24
CA GLY A 76 -10.15 6.93 -8.20
C GLY A 76 -8.72 6.81 -8.70
N GLU A 77 -7.74 7.40 -8.00
CA GLU A 77 -6.34 7.49 -8.43
C GLU A 77 -5.38 6.98 -7.35
N CYS A 78 -4.14 6.67 -7.75
CA CYS A 78 -3.06 6.39 -6.81
C CYS A 78 -2.52 7.70 -6.24
N ASP A 79 -2.53 7.83 -4.92
CA ASP A 79 -2.21 9.06 -4.20
C ASP A 79 -1.22 8.77 -3.06
N TYR A 80 -0.66 9.81 -2.46
CA TYR A 80 0.29 9.69 -1.37
C TYR A 80 -0.37 9.09 -0.12
N PRO A 81 0.36 8.29 0.69
CA PRO A 81 -0.19 7.69 1.91
C PRO A 81 -0.84 8.71 2.86
N GLY A 82 -0.31 9.93 2.95
CA GLY A 82 -0.88 11.00 3.77
C GLY A 82 -2.24 11.53 3.28
N ASN A 83 -2.60 11.29 2.01
CA ASN A 83 -3.85 11.72 1.40
C ASN A 83 -4.91 10.60 1.38
N VAL A 84 -4.53 9.36 1.73
CA VAL A 84 -5.40 8.18 1.66
C VAL A 84 -5.73 7.68 3.06
N ASN A 85 -7.02 7.52 3.35
CA ASN A 85 -7.46 6.88 4.59
C ASN A 85 -7.42 5.35 4.42
N CYS A 86 -6.30 4.76 4.78
CA CYS A 86 -6.12 3.30 4.74
C CYS A 86 -6.48 2.67 6.11
N PRO A 87 -7.46 1.75 6.17
CA PRO A 87 -7.89 1.15 7.44
C PRO A 87 -6.98 0.02 7.94
N TRP A 88 -6.04 -0.46 7.12
CA TRP A 88 -5.12 -1.53 7.50
C TRP A 88 -3.73 -0.97 7.84
N PRO A 89 -3.01 -1.57 8.81
CA PRO A 89 -1.63 -1.21 9.06
C PRO A 89 -0.80 -1.44 7.79
N GLN A 90 -0.08 -0.41 7.36
CA GLN A 90 0.82 -0.51 6.21
C GLN A 90 2.23 -0.77 6.75
N ASP A 91 2.88 -1.82 6.24
CA ASP A 91 4.32 -1.92 6.40
C ASP A 91 4.97 -0.75 5.66
N PRO A 92 5.95 -0.05 6.26
CA PRO A 92 6.64 1.02 5.58
C PRO A 92 7.22 0.48 4.26
N PRO A 93 7.09 1.25 3.17
CA PRO A 93 7.48 0.80 1.84
C PRO A 93 8.92 0.28 1.82
N SER A 94 9.06 -1.04 1.71
CA SER A 94 10.35 -1.74 1.67
C SER A 94 10.54 -2.33 0.27
N GLY A 95 11.67 -2.03 -0.39
CA GLY A 95 12.03 -2.55 -1.71
C GLY A 95 12.15 -1.52 -2.85
N PRO A 96 12.49 -1.97 -4.07
CA PRO A 96 12.79 -1.13 -5.25
C PRO A 96 11.60 -0.31 -5.76
N SER A 97 10.40 -0.53 -5.20
CA SER A 97 9.16 0.19 -5.54
C SER A 97 8.94 1.45 -4.68
N ALA A 98 9.88 1.80 -3.80
CA ALA A 98 9.85 3.02 -2.98
C ALA A 98 9.97 4.28 -3.84
N GLY A 99 8.81 4.88 -4.14
CA GLY A 99 8.70 6.20 -4.73
C GLY A 99 8.96 6.31 -6.22
N PRO A 100 8.49 7.39 -6.88
CA PRO A 100 8.82 7.69 -8.27
C PRO A 100 10.33 7.91 -8.48
N SER A 101 11.08 8.19 -7.41
CA SER A 101 12.55 8.28 -7.44
C SER A 101 13.26 6.93 -7.45
N GLY A 102 12.55 5.79 -7.27
CA GLY A 102 13.18 4.46 -7.16
C GLY A 102 14.21 4.37 -6.03
N THR A 103 14.08 5.23 -5.01
CA THR A 103 15.04 5.36 -3.93
C THR A 103 14.67 4.35 -2.85
N HIS A 104 15.42 3.25 -2.82
CA HIS A 104 15.32 2.25 -1.76
C HIS A 104 16.45 2.45 -0.74
N CYS A 105 16.09 2.47 0.53
CA CYS A 105 17.02 2.51 1.66
C CYS A 105 16.73 1.35 2.60
N GLU A 106 17.76 0.76 3.19
CA GLU A 106 17.60 -0.31 4.20
C GLU A 106 16.94 0.21 5.48
N THR A 107 17.13 1.51 5.78
CA THR A 107 16.54 2.19 6.93
C THR A 107 16.06 3.57 6.51
N GLY A 108 14.82 3.93 6.85
CA GLY A 108 14.26 5.25 6.56
C GLY A 108 14.77 6.37 7.46
N GLY A 109 15.47 6.02 8.55
CA GLY A 109 16.08 6.99 9.47
C GLY A 109 15.08 8.04 9.97
N ARG A 110 15.45 9.33 9.87
CA ARG A 110 14.60 10.45 10.28
C ARG A 110 13.43 10.71 9.35
N CYS A 111 13.42 10.10 8.17
CA CYS A 111 12.41 10.34 7.15
C CYS A 111 11.16 9.46 7.29
N VAL A 112 11.16 8.47 8.20
CA VAL A 112 9.98 7.65 8.49
C VAL A 112 8.84 8.54 9.01
N GLY A 113 7.69 8.51 8.33
CA GLY A 113 6.53 9.34 8.63
C GLY A 113 6.68 10.83 8.29
N GLN A 114 7.78 11.25 7.66
CA GLN A 114 7.97 12.62 7.19
C GLN A 114 7.43 12.80 5.78
N GLN A 115 7.00 14.02 5.45
CA GLN A 115 6.58 14.35 4.09
C GLN A 115 7.78 14.36 3.14
N ASP A 116 7.57 13.92 1.90
CA ASP A 116 8.54 14.06 0.81
C ASP A 116 9.04 15.51 0.69
N GLY A 117 10.35 15.67 0.52
CA GLY A 117 11.02 16.98 0.46
C GLY A 117 11.38 17.57 1.81
N THR A 118 10.91 17.00 2.93
CA THR A 118 11.37 17.41 4.27
C THR A 118 12.89 17.30 4.35
N SER A 119 13.54 18.36 4.85
CA SER A 119 14.99 18.47 4.83
C SER A 119 15.58 18.65 6.22
N PHE A 120 16.69 17.97 6.49
CA PHE A 120 17.39 18.00 7.77
C PHE A 120 18.88 18.29 7.58
N ALA A 121 19.47 19.05 8.51
CA ALA A 121 20.93 19.10 8.62
C ALA A 121 21.48 17.74 9.08
N ILE A 122 22.63 17.34 8.55
CA ILE A 122 23.36 16.17 9.07
C ILE A 122 24.06 16.54 10.38
N GLU A 123 24.74 17.67 10.37
CA GLU A 123 25.42 18.27 11.52
C GLU A 123 25.25 19.79 11.50
N THR A 124 25.51 20.43 12.64
CA THR A 124 25.59 21.90 12.72
C THR A 124 26.66 22.41 11.76
N CYS A 125 26.32 23.42 10.94
CA CYS A 125 27.24 24.01 9.96
C CYS A 125 27.81 23.00 8.97
N SER A 126 26.95 22.10 8.45
CA SER A 126 27.33 21.16 7.40
C SER A 126 26.95 21.67 6.01
N THR A 127 27.83 21.39 5.03
CA THR A 127 27.51 21.50 3.61
C THR A 127 26.58 20.36 3.17
N ASP A 128 26.61 19.23 3.86
CA ASP A 128 25.72 18.10 3.57
C ASP A 128 24.41 18.19 4.36
N TYR A 129 23.34 17.75 3.74
CA TYR A 129 22.01 17.69 4.30
C TYR A 129 21.26 16.47 3.79
N ILE A 130 20.13 16.18 4.43
CA ILE A 130 19.24 15.08 4.04
C ILE A 130 17.96 15.68 3.49
N VAL A 131 17.46 15.12 2.40
CA VAL A 131 16.11 15.35 1.90
C VAL A 131 15.36 14.02 1.93
N CYS A 132 14.18 14.01 2.52
CA CYS A 132 13.32 12.84 2.55
C CYS A 132 12.74 12.57 1.18
N GLN A 133 12.94 11.35 0.69
CA GLN A 133 12.27 10.85 -0.50
C GLN A 133 11.73 9.45 -0.17
N CYS A 134 10.42 9.35 -0.08
CA CYS A 134 9.65 8.15 0.21
C CYS A 134 10.12 7.47 1.49
N GLU A 135 10.15 8.28 2.55
CA GLU A 135 10.65 7.91 3.87
C GLU A 135 12.13 7.51 3.93
N CYS A 136 12.88 7.65 2.82
CA CYS A 136 14.32 7.44 2.78
C CYS A 136 15.10 8.74 2.98
N GLU A 137 16.19 8.64 3.74
CA GLU A 137 17.17 9.69 3.85
C GLU A 137 18.03 9.78 2.58
N VAL A 138 17.80 10.80 1.75
CA VAL A 138 18.66 11.07 0.58
C VAL A 138 19.66 12.15 0.94
N ARG A 139 20.94 11.75 1.05
CA ARG A 139 22.05 12.69 1.27
C ARG A 139 22.24 13.59 0.05
N ARG A 140 22.33 14.89 0.30
CA ARG A 140 22.65 15.94 -0.68
C ARG A 140 23.76 16.82 -0.11
N SER A 141 24.44 17.50 -1.02
CA SER A 141 25.49 18.46 -0.67
C SER A 141 25.13 19.80 -1.30
N CYS A 142 25.28 20.87 -0.53
CA CYS A 142 25.11 22.21 -1.03
C CYS A 142 26.20 22.53 -2.09
N PRO A 143 25.86 23.29 -3.14
CA PRO A 143 26.85 23.69 -4.12
C PRO A 143 27.87 24.66 -3.54
N SER A 144 29.09 24.61 -4.05
CA SER A 144 30.19 25.53 -3.70
C SER A 144 30.54 25.49 -2.19
N LEU A 145 30.61 26.65 -1.53
CA LEU A 145 30.95 26.81 -0.10
C LEU A 145 29.71 27.14 0.74
N LEU A 146 28.51 26.86 0.23
CA LEU A 146 27.27 27.09 0.98
C LEU A 146 27.08 26.01 2.05
N MET A 147 26.34 26.35 3.08
CA MET A 147 25.95 25.43 4.15
C MET A 147 24.44 25.33 4.22
N PHE A 148 23.94 24.18 4.66
CA PHE A 148 22.51 23.97 4.76
C PHE A 148 21.92 24.72 5.96
N ASN A 149 21.10 25.73 5.68
CA ASN A 149 20.37 26.47 6.68
C ASN A 149 19.08 25.72 7.02
N TYR A 150 19.09 24.94 8.11
CA TYR A 150 17.95 24.11 8.52
C TYR A 150 16.70 24.92 8.91
N ASN A 151 16.86 26.20 9.28
CA ASN A 151 15.73 27.06 9.61
C ASN A 151 14.95 27.49 8.37
N LEU A 152 15.64 27.61 7.23
CA LEU A 152 15.04 28.05 5.96
C LEU A 152 14.88 26.90 4.95
N GLY A 153 15.48 25.74 5.20
CA GLY A 153 15.43 24.59 4.28
C GLY A 153 16.21 24.81 2.98
N VAL A 154 17.21 25.69 2.96
CA VAL A 154 17.98 26.06 1.76
C VAL A 154 19.48 26.10 2.02
N CYS A 155 20.26 25.97 0.96
CA CYS A 155 21.70 26.25 1.01
C CYS A 155 21.91 27.77 1.04
N ASP A 156 22.54 28.25 2.10
CA ASP A 156 22.78 29.68 2.31
C ASP A 156 24.24 29.91 2.74
N TRP A 157 24.66 31.17 2.75
CA TRP A 157 25.97 31.55 3.27
C TRP A 157 26.04 31.25 4.77
N PRO A 158 27.11 30.62 5.25
CA PRO A 158 27.22 30.22 6.66
C PRO A 158 26.99 31.39 7.62
N THR A 159 27.51 32.57 7.27
CA THR A 159 27.44 33.78 8.08
C THR A 159 26.03 34.34 8.27
N SER A 160 25.05 33.95 7.44
CA SER A 160 23.67 34.45 7.57
C SER A 160 22.89 33.78 8.72
N PHE A 161 23.37 32.63 9.21
CA PHE A 161 22.68 31.84 10.24
C PHE A 161 23.59 31.26 11.34
N GLY A 162 24.80 31.79 11.49
CA GLY A 162 25.67 31.50 12.64
C GLY A 162 26.62 30.34 12.43
N CYS A 163 27.01 30.13 11.17
CA CYS A 163 28.17 29.34 10.74
C CYS A 163 29.21 30.30 10.13
#